data_AF-A0A7K0IY17-F1
#
_entry.id   AF-A0A7K0IY17-F1
#
_cell.length_a   1.000
_cell.length_b   1.000
_cell.length_c   1.000
_cell.angle_alpha   90.00
_cell.angle_beta   90.00
_cell.angle_gamma   90.00
#
_symmetry.space_group_name_H-M   'P 1'
#
loop_
_entity.id
_entity.type
_entity.pdbx_description
1 polymer ?
#
loop_
_entity_poly.entity_id
_entity_poly.type
_entity_poly.pdbx_seq_one_letter_code
_entity_poly.pdbx_strand_id
1 'polypeptide(L)'
;MECKKIKQIRLTILEQNYVRRDWFYDFEGPRFYEFFETISGDMLKMGIGLELVRNREATISINSYADLLNVVKLSSPDDGHTNQCIGHIIGKSPNLDLQEDIRIAVRRIAFAPETVAPSSEFRKVCHNCGCGC
;
A
#
# COMPACT_ATOMS: atom_id res chain seq x y z
N MET A 1 15.97 -16.14 -26.46
CA MET A 1 15.95 -15.69 -25.05
C MET A 1 14.65 -14.93 -24.86
N GLU A 2 13.65 -15.55 -24.25
CA GLU A 2 12.41 -14.88 -23.91
C GLU A 2 12.69 -13.99 -22.69
N CYS A 3 12.58 -12.66 -22.85
CA CYS A 3 12.64 -11.75 -21.71
C CYS A 3 11.43 -12.05 -20.81
N LYS A 4 11.65 -12.73 -19.69
CA LYS A 4 10.61 -12.98 -18.69
C LYS A 4 10.05 -11.63 -18.24
N LYS A 5 8.77 -11.36 -18.54
CA LYS A 5 8.09 -10.12 -18.17
C LYS A 5 8.17 -9.96 -16.64
N ILE A 6 8.77 -8.87 -16.19
CA ILE A 6 8.87 -8.54 -14.76
C ILE A 6 7.49 -8.04 -14.31
N LYS A 7 6.89 -8.73 -13.33
CA LYS A 7 5.64 -8.31 -12.68
C LYS A 7 5.83 -6.93 -12.06
N GLN A 8 4.90 -6.01 -12.29
CA GLN A 8 4.96 -4.65 -11.77
C GLN A 8 3.93 -4.43 -10.67
N ILE A 9 4.40 -4.02 -9.49
CA ILE A 9 3.57 -3.56 -8.38
C ILE A 9 3.81 -2.07 -8.23
N ARG A 10 2.73 -1.29 -8.13
CA ARG A 10 2.79 0.14 -7.82
C ARG A 10 2.27 0.38 -6.42
N LEU A 11 3.07 1.11 -5.63
CA LEU A 11 2.74 1.64 -4.33
C LEU A 11 2.43 3.14 -4.48
N THR A 12 1.17 3.52 -4.28
CA THR A 12 0.73 4.91 -4.34
C THR A 12 0.52 5.44 -2.93
N ILE A 13 1.09 6.61 -2.63
CA ILE A 13 0.82 7.37 -1.40
C ILE A 13 -0.14 8.50 -1.75
N LEU A 14 -1.31 8.50 -1.10
CA LEU A 14 -2.29 9.57 -1.21
C LEU A 14 -1.90 10.79 -0.35
N GLU A 15 -2.53 11.93 -0.61
CA GLU A 15 -2.38 13.12 0.23
C GLU A 15 -3.01 12.89 1.61
N GLN A 16 -2.45 13.56 2.62
CA GLN A 16 -2.77 13.30 4.03
C GLN A 16 -3.27 14.57 4.70
N ASN A 17 -4.47 14.50 5.28
CA ASN A 17 -5.02 15.55 6.11
C ASN A 17 -5.13 15.07 7.56
N TYR A 18 -4.11 15.32 8.38
CA TYR A 18 -4.12 14.96 9.79
C TYR A 18 -5.06 15.85 10.59
N VAL A 19 -6.13 15.25 11.13
CA VAL A 19 -7.12 15.97 11.96
C VAL A 19 -6.53 16.26 13.35
N ARG A 20 -5.70 15.35 13.85
CA ARG A 20 -4.97 15.51 15.11
C ARG A 20 -3.53 15.95 14.83
N ARG A 21 -2.94 16.71 15.75
CA ARG A 21 -1.58 17.26 15.61
C ARG A 21 -0.53 16.60 16.51
N ASP A 22 -0.95 15.62 17.31
CA ASP A 22 -0.08 14.93 18.26
C ASP A 22 0.70 13.78 17.63
N TRP A 23 0.39 13.42 16.39
CA TRP A 23 1.12 12.40 15.63
C TRP A 23 1.02 12.67 14.13
N PHE A 24 2.05 12.24 13.41
CA PHE A 24 2.10 12.22 11.95
C PHE A 24 3.06 11.12 11.49
N TYR A 25 2.92 10.67 10.25
CA TYR A 25 3.87 9.78 9.60
C TYR A 25 4.48 10.51 8.40
N ASP A 26 5.81 10.56 8.37
CA ASP A 26 6.53 11.26 7.32
C ASP A 26 6.88 10.31 6.17
N PHE A 27 6.08 10.36 5.11
CA PHE A 27 6.36 9.63 3.87
C PHE A 27 7.33 10.37 2.92
N GLU A 28 7.79 11.58 3.27
CA GLU A 28 8.81 12.33 2.51
C GLU A 28 10.17 12.34 3.22
N GLY A 29 10.23 11.75 4.42
CA GLY A 29 11.43 11.65 5.21
C GLY A 29 12.41 10.57 4.72
N PRO A 30 13.72 10.72 5.03
CA PRO A 30 14.76 9.79 4.60
C PRO A 30 14.50 8.36 5.07
N ARG A 31 13.96 8.19 6.29
CA ARG A 31 13.63 6.87 6.84
C ARG A 31 12.62 6.10 5.98
N PHE A 32 11.67 6.78 5.36
CA PHE A 32 10.71 6.12 4.48
C PHE A 32 11.35 5.75 3.14
N TYR A 33 12.19 6.63 2.57
CA TYR A 33 12.91 6.34 1.34
C TYR A 33 13.88 5.18 1.48
N GLU A 34 14.70 5.15 2.54
CA GLU A 34 15.61 4.04 2.83
C GLU A 34 14.86 2.71 2.97
N PHE A 35 13.71 2.74 3.66
CA PHE A 35 12.82 1.59 3.74
C PHE A 35 12.33 1.15 2.36
N PHE A 36 11.84 2.09 1.54
CA PHE A 36 11.31 1.80 0.21
C PHE A 36 12.38 1.24 -0.73
N GLU A 37 13.58 1.82 -0.73
CA GLU A 37 14.71 1.33 -1.52
C GLU A 37 15.10 -0.10 -1.11
N THR A 38 15.09 -0.39 0.19
CA THR A 38 15.37 -1.73 0.71
C THR A 38 14.36 -2.76 0.18
N ILE A 39 13.06 -2.50 0.35
CA ILE A 39 12.03 -3.44 -0.12
C ILE A 39 11.98 -3.55 -1.64
N SER A 40 12.17 -2.43 -2.37
CA SER A 40 12.25 -2.43 -3.83
C SER A 40 13.42 -3.28 -4.32
N GLY A 41 14.61 -3.12 -3.75
CA GLY A 41 15.78 -3.92 -4.08
C GLY A 41 15.58 -5.41 -3.80
N ASP A 42 14.92 -5.75 -2.69
CA ASP A 42 14.59 -7.14 -2.38
C ASP A 42 13.56 -7.74 -3.36
N MET A 43 12.51 -6.99 -3.72
CA MET A 43 11.52 -7.44 -4.71
C MET A 43 12.13 -7.60 -6.10
N LEU A 44 13.04 -6.71 -6.48
CA LEU A 44 13.71 -6.77 -7.78
C LEU A 44 14.56 -8.04 -7.93
N LYS A 45 15.27 -8.45 -6.87
CA LYS A 45 16.01 -9.73 -6.84
C LYS A 45 15.09 -10.94 -7.04
N MET A 46 13.81 -10.81 -6.70
CA MET A 46 12.78 -11.83 -6.86
C MET A 46 12.02 -11.72 -8.20
N GLY A 47 12.44 -10.80 -9.09
CA GLY A 47 11.83 -10.60 -10.41
C GLY A 47 10.55 -9.77 -10.39
N ILE A 48 10.39 -8.89 -9.39
CA ILE A 48 9.22 -8.02 -9.21
C ILE A 48 9.68 -6.57 -9.18
N GLY A 49 9.14 -5.73 -10.05
CA GLY A 49 9.34 -4.29 -10.02
C GLY A 49 8.39 -3.64 -9.02
N LEU A 50 8.93 -2.76 -8.17
CA LEU A 50 8.14 -1.97 -7.24
C LEU A 50 8.32 -0.47 -7.55
N GLU A 51 7.23 0.19 -7.92
CA GLU A 51 7.18 1.61 -8.25
C GLU A 51 6.54 2.40 -7.10
N LEU A 52 7.13 3.54 -6.70
CA LEU A 52 6.54 4.49 -5.76
C LEU A 52 5.91 5.66 -6.53
N VAL A 53 4.63 5.94 -6.28
CA VAL A 53 3.89 7.07 -6.87
C VAL A 53 3.28 7.93 -5.78
N ARG A 54 3.27 9.25 -5.99
CA ARG A 54 2.55 10.22 -5.14
C ARG A 54 1.29 10.67 -5.89
N ASN A 55 0.14 10.56 -5.25
CA ASN A 55 -1.11 11.11 -5.76
C ASN A 55 -1.61 12.19 -4.81
N ARG A 56 -1.48 13.46 -5.22
CA ARG A 56 -1.92 14.61 -4.43
C ARG A 56 -3.36 15.06 -4.74
N GLU A 57 -4.01 14.42 -5.71
CA GLU A 57 -5.39 14.75 -6.12
C GLU A 57 -6.44 14.12 -5.20
N ALA A 58 -6.09 12.99 -4.56
CA ALA A 58 -6.93 12.32 -3.58
C ALA A 58 -6.32 12.47 -2.18
N THR A 59 -7.14 12.89 -1.22
CA THR A 59 -6.73 13.14 0.17
C THR A 59 -7.51 12.27 1.14
N ILE A 60 -6.82 11.70 2.12
CA ILE A 60 -7.42 10.95 3.23
C ILE A 60 -7.34 11.79 4.50
N SER A 61 -8.47 11.96 5.19
CA SER A 61 -8.47 12.57 6.53
C SER A 61 -8.08 11.54 7.58
N ILE A 62 -7.00 11.79 8.32
CA ILE A 62 -6.38 10.83 9.22
C ILE A 62 -6.75 11.16 10.65
N ASN A 63 -7.58 10.30 11.25
CA ASN A 63 -7.96 10.34 12.67
C ASN A 63 -7.37 9.17 13.46
N SER A 64 -7.08 8.07 12.78
CA SER A 64 -6.65 6.81 13.36
C SER A 64 -5.57 6.15 12.51
N TYR A 65 -4.93 5.13 13.06
CA TYR A 65 -3.99 4.30 12.30
C TYR A 65 -4.68 3.55 11.15
N ALA A 66 -5.95 3.18 11.30
CA ALA A 66 -6.71 2.55 10.22
C ALA A 66 -6.90 3.50 9.03
N ASP A 67 -7.05 4.82 9.27
CA ASP A 67 -7.07 5.82 8.21
C ASP A 67 -5.70 5.95 7.53
N LEU A 68 -4.60 5.88 8.31
CA LEU A 68 -3.24 5.89 7.75
C LEU A 68 -3.01 4.69 6.81
N LEU A 69 -3.52 3.50 7.14
CA LEU A 69 -3.46 2.34 6.25
C LEU A 69 -4.23 2.56 4.93
N ASN A 70 -5.19 3.48 4.89
CA ASN A 70 -5.92 3.82 3.67
C ASN A 70 -5.15 4.77 2.76
N VAL A 71 -4.12 5.46 3.27
CA VAL A 71 -3.26 6.37 2.50
C VAL A 71 -2.38 5.60 1.50
N VAL A 72 -1.96 4.39 1.86
CA VAL A 72 -1.10 3.57 1.01
C VAL A 72 -1.93 2.63 0.17
N LYS A 73 -1.78 2.72 -1.16
CA LYS A 73 -2.45 1.86 -2.13
C LYS A 73 -1.46 0.97 -2.85
N LEU A 74 -1.86 -0.26 -3.13
CA LEU A 74 -1.15 -1.17 -4.01
C LEU A 74 -2.00 -1.51 -5.23
N SER A 75 -1.34 -1.58 -6.38
CA SER A 75 -1.91 -2.15 -7.60
C SER A 75 -0.92 -3.09 -8.26
N SER A 76 -1.43 -4.21 -8.75
CA SER A 76 -0.73 -5.15 -9.61
C SER A 76 -1.67 -5.54 -10.74
N PRO A 77 -1.62 -4.83 -11.89
CA PRO A 77 -2.53 -5.05 -13.00
C PRO A 77 -2.47 -6.48 -13.55
N ASP A 78 -1.29 -7.10 -13.52
CA ASP A 78 -1.09 -8.48 -13.98
C ASP A 78 -1.87 -9.50 -13.10
N ASP A 79 -2.25 -9.16 -11.87
CA ASP A 79 -3.06 -10.00 -10.97
C ASP A 79 -4.50 -9.47 -10.77
N GLY A 80 -4.92 -8.45 -11.54
CA GLY A 80 -6.25 -7.86 -11.41
C GLY A 80 -6.47 -6.99 -10.16
N HIS A 81 -5.41 -6.69 -9.40
CA HIS A 81 -5.50 -5.79 -8.24
C HIS A 81 -5.31 -4.34 -8.68
N THR A 82 -6.35 -3.53 -8.49
CA THR A 82 -6.31 -2.10 -8.78
C THR A 82 -6.59 -1.31 -7.50
N ASN A 83 -5.66 -0.44 -7.12
CA ASN A 83 -5.84 0.60 -6.10
C ASN A 83 -6.33 0.13 -4.71
N GLN A 84 -5.88 -1.04 -4.24
CA GLN A 84 -6.28 -1.58 -2.93
C GLN A 84 -5.49 -0.92 -1.80
N CYS A 85 -6.14 -0.50 -0.71
CA CYS A 85 -5.39 -0.03 0.46
C CYS A 85 -4.69 -1.18 1.17
N ILE A 86 -3.57 -0.89 1.83
CA ILE A 86 -2.86 -1.93 2.59
C ILE A 86 -3.71 -2.47 3.75
N GLY A 87 -4.59 -1.63 4.34
CA GLY A 87 -5.55 -2.08 5.35
C GLY A 87 -6.54 -3.15 4.84
N HIS A 88 -6.90 -3.11 3.55
CA HIS A 88 -7.71 -4.15 2.90
C HIS A 88 -6.90 -5.44 2.71
N ILE A 89 -5.62 -5.31 2.36
CA ILE A 89 -4.74 -6.43 2.04
C ILE A 89 -4.34 -7.21 3.30
N ILE A 90 -4.06 -6.53 4.40
CA ILE A 90 -3.53 -7.13 5.63
C ILE A 90 -4.57 -7.23 6.75
N GLY A 91 -5.66 -6.45 6.68
CA GLY A 91 -6.60 -6.29 7.78
C GLY A 91 -6.03 -5.41 8.89
N LYS A 92 -6.21 -5.83 10.15
CA LYS A 92 -5.78 -5.08 11.34
C LYS A 92 -4.27 -5.23 11.56
N SER A 93 -3.57 -4.10 11.66
CA SER A 93 -2.18 -4.07 12.12
C SER A 93 -2.09 -4.32 13.64
N PRO A 94 -1.37 -5.34 14.10
CA PRO A 94 -1.21 -5.62 15.53
C PRO A 94 -0.21 -4.68 16.21
N ASN A 95 0.81 -4.22 15.47
CA ASN A 95 1.95 -3.48 16.02
C ASN A 95 1.92 -1.99 15.69
N LEU A 96 0.99 -1.56 14.83
CA LEU A 96 0.87 -0.17 14.35
C LEU A 96 2.19 0.33 13.71
N ASP A 97 2.86 -0.58 12.98
CA ASP A 97 4.10 -0.30 12.26
C ASP A 97 3.84 -0.27 10.75
N LEU A 98 3.84 0.93 10.20
CA LEU A 98 3.45 1.15 8.80
C LEU A 98 4.43 0.53 7.82
N GLN A 99 5.73 0.48 8.15
CA GLN A 99 6.73 -0.09 7.27
C GLN A 99 6.59 -1.61 7.19
N GLU A 100 6.32 -2.25 8.33
CA GLU A 100 6.03 -3.67 8.36
C GLU A 100 4.72 -4.01 7.65
N ASP A 101 3.68 -3.21 7.87
CA ASP A 101 2.39 -3.37 7.19
C ASP A 101 2.50 -3.26 5.67
N ILE A 102 3.27 -2.27 5.17
CA ILE A 102 3.58 -2.14 3.74
C ILE A 102 4.33 -3.38 3.25
N ARG A 103 5.31 -3.87 4.01
CA ARG A 103 6.12 -5.05 3.63
C ARG A 103 5.24 -6.29 3.48
N ILE A 104 4.35 -6.54 4.45
CA ILE A 104 3.40 -7.64 4.42
C ILE A 104 2.47 -7.50 3.21
N ALA A 105 1.92 -6.31 2.99
CA ALA A 105 1.00 -6.06 1.88
C ALA A 105 1.67 -6.27 0.50
N VAL A 106 2.87 -5.73 0.31
CA VAL A 106 3.65 -5.92 -0.94
C VAL A 106 3.95 -7.39 -1.17
N ARG A 107 4.42 -8.12 -0.15
CA ARG A 107 4.70 -9.56 -0.25
C ARG A 107 3.45 -10.37 -0.59
N ARG A 108 2.30 -10.02 0.00
CA ARG A 108 1.04 -10.70 -0.28
C ARG A 108 0.62 -10.51 -1.72
N ILE A 109 0.65 -9.28 -2.24
CA ILE A 109 0.35 -9.00 -3.66
C ILE A 109 1.38 -9.66 -4.59
N ALA A 110 2.65 -9.70 -4.20
CA ALA A 110 3.73 -10.30 -4.96
C ALA A 110 3.55 -11.82 -5.13
N PHE A 111 3.29 -12.54 -4.04
CA PHE A 111 3.45 -14.00 -3.98
C PHE A 111 2.17 -14.79 -3.68
N ALA A 112 1.12 -14.13 -3.19
CA ALA A 112 -0.16 -14.76 -2.89
C ALA A 112 -1.35 -13.80 -3.16
N PRO A 113 -1.42 -13.14 -4.33
CA PRO A 113 -2.46 -12.15 -4.65
C PRO A 113 -3.88 -12.71 -4.52
N GLU A 114 -4.08 -13.98 -4.86
CA GLU A 114 -5.36 -14.69 -4.75
C GLU A 114 -5.90 -14.79 -3.31
N THR A 115 -5.05 -14.59 -2.31
CA THR A 115 -5.45 -14.58 -0.89
C THR A 115 -5.97 -13.23 -0.42
N VAL A 116 -5.91 -12.21 -1.27
CA VAL A 116 -6.48 -10.89 -0.98
C VAL A 116 -7.95 -10.92 -1.32
N ALA A 117 -8.79 -10.64 -0.33
CA ALA A 117 -10.23 -10.63 -0.51
C ALA A 117 -10.66 -9.67 -1.63
N PRO A 118 -11.76 -9.96 -2.35
CA PRO A 118 -12.30 -9.04 -3.34
C PRO A 118 -12.80 -7.75 -2.66
N SER A 119 -12.73 -6.62 -3.37
CA SER A 119 -13.14 -5.31 -2.86
C SER A 119 -14.61 -5.28 -2.40
N SER A 120 -15.47 -6.09 -3.01
CA SER A 120 -16.89 -6.20 -2.66
C SER A 120 -17.15 -6.66 -1.23
N GLU A 121 -16.21 -7.37 -0.60
CA GLU A 121 -16.38 -7.90 0.76
C GLU A 121 -16.14 -6.84 1.85
N PHE A 122 -15.48 -5.72 1.51
CA PHE A 122 -15.08 -4.69 2.48
C PHE A 122 -15.92 -3.39 2.40
N ARG A 123 -17.01 -3.41 1.61
CA ARG A 123 -17.95 -2.29 1.42
C ARG A 123 -18.51 -1.67 2.71
N LYS A 124 -18.58 -2.43 3.81
CA LYS A 124 -19.13 -1.94 5.10
C LYS A 124 -18.08 -1.36 6.05
N VAL A 125 -16.78 -1.61 5.83
CA VAL A 125 -15.70 -1.27 6.79
C VAL A 125 -14.79 -0.16 6.25
N CYS A 126 -14.76 0.04 4.93
CA CYS A 126 -14.00 1.11 4.28
C CYS A 126 -14.76 2.45 4.26
N HIS A 127 -14.77 3.21 5.36
CA HIS A 127 -15.54 4.47 5.44
C HIS A 127 -14.81 5.68 4.87
N ASN A 128 -13.51 5.58 4.56
CA ASN A 128 -12.68 6.74 4.21
C ASN A 128 -11.57 6.40 3.21
N CYS A 129 -11.72 5.33 2.43
CA CYS A 129 -10.63 4.78 1.63
C CYS A 129 -10.59 5.28 0.19
N GLY A 130 -11.70 5.82 -0.35
CA GLY A 130 -11.74 6.36 -1.72
C GLY A 130 -11.44 5.32 -2.81
N CYS A 131 -11.43 4.02 -2.49
CA CYS A 131 -11.16 2.93 -3.43
C CYS A 131 -12.38 2.56 -4.31
N GLY A 132 -13.50 3.27 -4.17
CA GLY A 132 -14.71 3.05 -4.99
C GLY A 132 -15.39 1.70 -4.78
N CYS A 133 -15.32 1.13 -3.57
CA CYS A 133 -15.94 -0.15 -3.19
C CYS A 133 -17.47 -0.14 -3.25
#